data_AF-A0A7C3C468-F1
#
_entry.id   AF-A0A7C3C468-F1
#
_cell.length_a   1.000
_cell.length_b   1.000
_cell.length_c   1.000
_cell.angle_alpha   90.00
_cell.angle_beta   90.00
_cell.angle_gamma   90.00
#
_symmetry.space_group_name_H-M   'P 1'
#
loop_
_entity.id
_entity.type
_entity.pdbx_description
1 polymer ?
#
loop_
_entity_poly.entity_id
_entity_poly.type
_entity_poly.pdbx_seq_one_letter_code
_entity_poly.pdbx_strand_id
1 'polypeptide(L)'
;MVFTTEEARRAAQEGRRAAVARKKPQWVFLSHLFKDVILADGLSSEGAGTSVKANRIRRVLLAAASLMLVFWMVALTVSFFGNRRLETEVMEAVQGIGEAEAAAGALPSVDALTRLETVRQALERLTQYRIDGPPWRLRWGLYIGNDLYPAVRRVYYSRFHQLLFADTQASLLATLQRLPDRPSPTDEYQPIYNALKAYLITTSHPDKSSPEFLTPVLMEHWVRHRDVDEERRDLAERQFAFYAADLLNSNPFSSENDTLAIERGRRYLSQFAGVERVYQYMIAEASRQNPSVNFNRMFPGSAAVVVNNREVPGAFTKNGWSFMQDALKNADRFFGGEEWVLGKQPAARIDPGQLAAQLAERYRKEFIEQWREYLRDTRVVRYRSLSDAAQKLGVLSGAQSPLLAALWLASRNTAVDSEDMKKVFQPVQYVVPPESEDRYIGDSNSAYMQALLALQSAVEQAAGAGENRDAFVAQINAQAAQAKVTTRQLAQNFRVDPQARIGPTVQQLLERPIVYAEALVRALGPAELNAKGRALCAQFRALMRKYPFRP
;
A
#
# COMPACT_ATOMS: atom_id res chain seq x y z
N MET A 1 -8.96 99.83 63.19
CA MET A 1 -9.42 100.80 62.18
C MET A 1 -10.75 100.29 61.66
N VAL A 2 -11.86 101.02 61.59
CA VAL A 2 -12.35 102.29 62.12
C VAL A 2 -13.88 102.08 62.14
N PHE A 3 -14.49 102.38 63.28
CA PHE A 3 -15.95 102.42 63.47
C PHE A 3 -16.54 103.59 62.70
N THR A 4 -17.85 103.57 62.43
CA THR A 4 -18.71 104.69 62.82
C THR A 4 -20.18 104.27 62.92
N THR A 5 -20.67 104.31 64.15
CA THR A 5 -22.06 104.52 64.55
C THR A 5 -22.36 106.00 64.58
N GLU A 6 -23.59 106.37 64.22
CA GLU A 6 -24.44 107.48 64.69
C GLU A 6 -25.38 107.78 63.52
N GLU A 7 -26.70 107.89 63.67
CA GLU A 7 -27.34 108.92 64.47
C GLU A 7 -28.67 108.43 65.03
N ALA A 8 -28.68 108.21 66.34
CA ALA A 8 -29.88 108.31 67.15
C ALA A 8 -30.09 109.79 67.51
N ARG A 9 -31.30 110.32 67.26
CA ARG A 9 -32.05 111.30 68.09
C ARG A 9 -32.91 112.24 67.24
N ARG A 10 -34.17 111.86 67.03
CA ARG A 10 -35.37 112.72 67.01
C ARG A 10 -36.54 111.81 67.44
N ALA A 11 -37.05 111.81 68.67
CA ALA A 11 -37.95 112.82 69.26
C ALA A 11 -38.96 113.34 68.22
N ALA A 12 -40.28 113.23 68.35
CA ALA A 12 -41.14 112.71 69.40
C ALA A 12 -42.60 112.75 68.87
N GLN A 13 -43.53 112.29 69.72
CA GLN A 13 -44.97 112.61 69.78
C GLN A 13 -45.89 111.87 68.80
N GLU A 14 -47.07 111.38 69.20
CA GLU A 14 -47.82 111.42 70.46
C GLU A 14 -48.93 110.34 70.32
N GLY A 15 -49.26 109.57 71.36
CA GLY A 15 -50.37 109.89 72.26
C GLY A 15 -51.70 109.28 71.77
N ARG A 16 -52.17 108.14 72.29
CA ARG A 16 -52.88 107.92 73.57
C ARG A 16 -54.41 107.76 73.39
N ARG A 17 -54.95 106.61 73.86
CA ARG A 17 -56.14 106.38 74.75
C ARG A 17 -56.81 105.03 74.42
N ALA A 18 -56.70 104.03 75.31
CA ALA A 18 -57.64 103.67 76.41
C ALA A 18 -58.85 102.83 75.93
N ALA A 19 -59.39 101.81 76.59
CA ALA A 19 -59.04 100.97 77.73
C ALA A 19 -60.11 99.84 77.84
N VAL A 20 -59.70 98.61 78.13
CA VAL A 20 -60.36 97.56 78.96
C VAL A 20 -61.67 96.88 78.49
N ALA A 21 -61.63 95.53 78.33
CA ALA A 21 -62.60 94.60 78.95
C ALA A 21 -62.12 93.12 78.99
N ARG A 22 -62.04 92.59 80.23
CA ARG A 22 -62.28 91.21 80.74
C ARG A 22 -61.59 89.97 80.13
N LYS A 23 -60.82 89.28 81.00
CA LYS A 23 -60.43 87.86 80.91
C LYS A 23 -61.48 86.94 81.59
N LYS A 24 -61.79 85.81 80.96
CA LYS A 24 -62.04 84.50 81.59
C LYS A 24 -61.47 83.40 80.67
N PRO A 25 -60.68 82.43 81.17
CA PRO A 25 -59.86 81.55 80.35
C PRO A 25 -60.50 80.17 80.19
N GLN A 26 -60.49 79.63 78.98
CA GLN A 26 -60.45 78.18 78.72
C GLN A 26 -59.70 77.98 77.40
N TRP A 27 -59.00 76.84 77.27
CA TRP A 27 -58.88 76.00 76.07
C TRP A 27 -57.52 75.28 75.93
N VAL A 28 -57.64 73.95 75.97
CA VAL A 28 -57.01 72.95 75.09
C VAL A 28 -55.50 72.95 74.96
N PHE A 29 -54.81 72.29 75.90
CA PHE A 29 -53.46 71.79 75.61
C PHE A 29 -53.15 70.39 76.18
N LEU A 30 -54.13 69.70 76.78
CA LEU A 30 -53.89 68.40 77.45
C LEU A 30 -54.39 67.18 76.68
N SER A 31 -55.14 67.33 75.58
CA SER A 31 -55.71 66.19 74.83
C SER A 31 -54.82 65.66 73.70
N HIS A 32 -53.83 66.43 73.23
CA HIS A 32 -52.99 66.03 72.09
C HIS A 32 -51.58 65.55 72.48
N LEU A 33 -51.09 65.83 73.69
CA LEU A 33 -49.75 65.39 74.10
C LEU A 33 -49.71 63.91 74.52
N PHE A 34 -50.78 63.40 75.14
CA PHE A 34 -50.81 62.04 75.69
C PHE A 34 -51.17 60.95 74.66
N LYS A 35 -51.84 61.30 73.56
CA LYS A 35 -52.28 60.32 72.55
C LYS A 35 -51.22 60.05 71.48
N ASP A 36 -50.38 61.04 71.17
CA ASP A 36 -49.49 60.99 70.00
C ASP A 36 -48.00 60.83 70.33
N VAL A 37 -47.58 60.92 71.61
CA VAL A 37 -46.14 60.89 71.97
C VAL A 37 -45.74 59.75 72.93
N ILE A 38 -46.61 59.26 73.82
CA ILE A 38 -46.23 58.23 74.81
C ILE A 38 -46.68 56.81 74.44
N LEU A 39 -47.73 56.65 73.60
CA LEU A 39 -48.19 55.33 73.13
C LEU A 39 -47.59 54.89 71.78
N ALA A 40 -46.67 55.67 71.20
CA ALA A 40 -45.94 55.30 70.00
C ALA A 40 -44.66 54.48 70.28
N ASP A 41 -44.28 54.29 71.55
CA ASP A 41 -43.02 53.63 71.94
C ASP A 41 -43.19 52.17 72.43
N GLY A 42 -44.35 51.57 72.15
CA GLY A 42 -44.66 50.18 72.54
C GLY A 42 -44.44 49.12 71.47
N LEU A 43 -44.20 49.49 70.21
CA LEU A 43 -44.07 48.53 69.10
C LEU A 43 -43.03 49.01 68.08
N SER A 44 -41.76 48.98 68.47
CA SER A 44 -40.68 48.81 67.48
C SER A 44 -39.57 47.90 68.01
N SER A 45 -39.96 46.82 68.69
CA SER A 45 -39.14 45.62 68.85
C SER A 45 -39.21 44.71 67.60
N GLU A 46 -39.40 45.26 66.40
CA GLU A 46 -39.47 44.52 65.14
C GLU A 46 -38.65 45.22 64.05
N GLY A 47 -37.36 45.42 64.32
CA GLY A 47 -36.40 45.95 63.34
C GLY A 47 -35.06 45.22 63.27
N ALA A 48 -34.87 44.16 64.08
CA ALA A 48 -33.62 43.39 64.11
C ALA A 48 -33.67 42.08 63.29
N GLY A 49 -34.75 41.84 62.54
CA GLY A 49 -34.91 40.64 61.70
C GLY A 49 -34.41 40.77 60.25
N THR A 50 -34.30 41.99 59.73
CA THR A 50 -33.94 42.26 58.32
C THR A 50 -32.44 42.54 58.15
N SER A 51 -31.74 43.02 59.18
CA SER A 51 -30.31 43.34 59.14
C SER A 51 -29.40 42.09 59.14
N VAL A 52 -29.79 40.99 59.79
CA VAL A 52 -28.98 39.75 59.80
C VAL A 52 -29.03 39.04 58.44
N LYS A 53 -30.17 39.02 57.76
CA LYS A 53 -30.32 38.39 56.43
C LYS A 53 -29.58 39.19 55.35
N ALA A 54 -29.72 40.52 55.31
CA ALA A 54 -28.99 41.38 54.38
C ALA A 54 -27.47 41.31 54.60
N ASN A 55 -27.01 41.27 55.86
CA ASN A 55 -25.60 41.16 56.20
C ASN A 55 -25.03 39.74 55.92
N ARG A 56 -25.85 38.68 56.01
CA ARG A 56 -25.46 37.33 55.56
C ARG A 56 -25.36 37.24 54.04
N ILE A 57 -26.31 37.81 53.30
CA ILE A 57 -26.26 37.87 51.83
C ILE A 57 -25.00 38.63 51.37
N ARG A 58 -24.71 39.79 51.97
CA ARG A 58 -23.48 40.55 51.66
C ARG A 58 -22.21 39.74 51.96
N ARG A 59 -22.16 39.01 53.08
CA ARG A 59 -21.02 38.14 53.42
C ARG A 59 -20.88 36.95 52.48
N VAL A 60 -21.98 36.32 52.07
CA VAL A 60 -21.98 35.23 51.08
C VAL A 60 -21.55 35.75 49.71
N LEU A 61 -22.04 36.91 49.27
CA LEU A 61 -21.61 37.54 48.02
C LEU A 61 -20.13 37.93 48.05
N LEU A 62 -19.63 38.50 49.16
CA LEU A 62 -18.21 38.83 49.32
C LEU A 62 -17.33 37.57 49.36
N ALA A 63 -17.77 36.50 50.04
CA ALA A 63 -17.07 35.23 50.05
C ALA A 63 -17.05 34.57 48.66
N ALA A 64 -18.18 34.59 47.95
CA ALA A 64 -18.27 34.10 46.57
C ALA A 64 -17.40 34.93 45.62
N ALA A 65 -17.40 36.26 45.73
CA ALA A 65 -16.53 37.14 44.95
C ALA A 65 -15.05 36.89 45.27
N SER A 66 -14.70 36.69 46.54
CA SER A 66 -13.32 36.39 46.97
C SER A 66 -12.85 35.02 46.43
N LEU A 67 -13.70 33.99 46.52
CA LEU A 67 -13.42 32.67 45.95
C LEU A 67 -13.29 32.73 44.43
N MET A 68 -14.14 33.50 43.76
CA MET A 68 -14.04 33.73 42.31
C MET A 68 -12.73 34.44 41.96
N LEU A 69 -12.31 35.43 42.74
CA LEU A 69 -11.05 36.15 42.52
C LEU A 69 -9.83 35.25 42.74
N VAL A 70 -9.83 34.43 43.80
CA VAL A 70 -8.79 33.41 44.03
C VAL A 70 -8.76 32.38 42.89
N PHE A 71 -9.93 31.92 42.42
CA PHE A 71 -10.01 31.01 41.28
C PHE A 71 -9.42 31.64 40.01
N TRP A 72 -9.76 32.89 39.70
CA TRP A 72 -9.18 33.61 38.55
C TRP A 72 -7.67 33.82 38.70
N MET A 73 -7.16 34.14 39.90
CA MET A 73 -5.71 34.27 40.14
C MET A 73 -4.99 32.94 39.93
N VAL A 74 -5.53 31.82 40.44
CA VAL A 74 -4.95 30.49 40.23
C VAL A 74 -4.98 30.11 38.75
N ALA A 75 -6.10 30.34 38.07
CA ALA A 75 -6.27 30.08 36.65
C ALA A 75 -5.28 30.86 35.78
N LEU A 76 -5.12 32.17 36.04
CA LEU A 76 -4.14 33.03 35.35
C LEU A 76 -2.70 32.60 35.65
N THR A 77 -2.40 32.20 36.88
CA THR A 77 -1.06 31.73 37.27
C THR A 77 -0.68 30.45 36.51
N VAL A 78 -1.59 29.46 36.49
CA VAL A 78 -1.40 28.22 35.73
C VAL A 78 -1.25 28.51 34.23
N SER A 79 -2.06 29.43 33.70
CA SER A 79 -1.98 29.87 32.30
C SER A 79 -0.64 30.54 31.99
N PHE A 80 -0.16 31.43 32.85
CA PHE A 80 1.11 32.13 32.67
C PHE A 80 2.30 31.16 32.63
N PHE A 81 2.43 30.28 33.63
CA PHE A 81 3.53 29.31 33.66
C PHE A 81 3.43 28.30 32.52
N GLY A 82 2.22 27.88 32.13
CA GLY A 82 2.00 27.00 30.99
C GLY A 82 2.43 27.63 29.66
N ASN A 83 2.06 28.89 29.42
CA ASN A 83 2.43 29.62 28.21
C ASN A 83 3.93 29.97 28.18
N ARG A 84 4.53 30.34 29.32
CA ARG A 84 5.97 30.61 29.43
C ARG A 84 6.82 29.36 29.20
N ARG A 85 6.36 28.21 29.67
CA ARG A 85 7.00 26.92 29.37
C ARG A 85 6.90 26.59 27.88
N LEU A 86 5.73 26.77 27.27
CA LEU A 86 5.54 26.56 25.82
C LEU A 86 6.47 27.46 25.00
N GLU A 87 6.58 28.74 25.35
CA GLU A 87 7.49 29.69 24.73
C GLU A 87 8.95 29.25 24.86
N THR A 88 9.38 28.85 26.06
CA THR A 88 10.76 28.40 26.32
C THR A 88 11.10 27.14 25.51
N GLU A 89 10.22 26.12 25.52
CA GLU A 89 10.41 24.87 24.75
C GLU A 89 10.53 25.15 23.24
N VAL A 90 9.69 26.05 22.72
CA VAL A 90 9.71 26.44 21.30
C VAL A 90 10.98 27.23 20.95
N MET A 91 11.38 28.17 21.81
CA MET A 91 12.59 28.95 21.60
C MET A 91 13.85 28.08 21.66
N GLU A 92 13.92 27.14 22.60
CA GLU A 92 15.03 26.18 22.69
C GLU A 92 15.11 25.31 21.42
N ALA A 93 13.97 24.82 20.91
CA ALA A 93 13.94 24.05 19.66
C ALA A 93 14.42 24.89 18.46
N VAL A 94 13.97 26.15 18.35
CA VAL A 94 14.34 27.06 17.26
C VAL A 94 15.80 27.50 17.35
N GLN A 95 16.31 27.81 18.54
CA GLN A 95 17.73 28.15 18.74
C GLN A 95 18.64 26.93 18.51
N GLY A 96 18.15 25.74 18.89
CA GLY A 96 18.85 24.49 18.70
C GLY A 96 19.07 24.12 17.23
N ILE A 97 18.26 24.60 16.28
CA ILE A 97 18.39 24.20 14.87
C ILE A 97 19.66 24.74 14.19
N GLY A 98 20.33 25.75 14.76
CA GLY A 98 21.68 26.23 14.38
C GLY A 98 21.90 26.57 12.89
N GLU A 99 23.09 27.05 12.54
CA GLU A 99 23.58 27.13 11.14
C GLU A 99 24.42 25.89 10.81
N ALA A 100 23.87 24.68 11.03
CA ALA A 100 24.57 23.46 10.62
C ALA A 100 24.47 23.33 9.08
N GLU A 101 25.47 23.88 8.40
CA GLU A 101 25.60 23.84 6.95
C GLU A 101 25.91 22.41 6.46
N ALA A 102 24.93 21.73 5.88
CA ALA A 102 25.24 20.76 4.83
C ALA A 102 25.60 21.57 3.58
N ALA A 103 26.79 21.39 3.03
CA ALA A 103 27.14 21.95 1.72
C ALA A 103 26.10 21.51 0.69
N ALA A 104 25.75 22.37 -0.27
CA ALA A 104 24.78 22.05 -1.31
C ALA A 104 25.14 20.71 -1.99
N GLY A 105 24.24 19.73 -1.95
CA GLY A 105 24.44 18.37 -2.47
C GLY A 105 25.02 17.33 -1.51
N ALA A 106 25.39 17.69 -0.28
CA ALA A 106 25.80 16.74 0.76
C ALA A 106 24.59 16.11 1.48
N LEU A 107 24.77 14.92 2.07
CA LEU A 107 23.74 14.34 2.95
C LEU A 107 23.66 15.14 4.26
N PRO A 108 22.45 15.45 4.75
CA PRO A 108 22.29 16.09 6.05
C PRO A 108 22.79 15.15 7.16
N SER A 109 23.44 15.73 8.18
CA SER A 109 23.86 14.97 9.35
C SER A 109 22.64 14.50 10.15
N VAL A 110 22.79 13.38 10.87
CA VAL A 110 21.74 12.87 11.76
C VAL A 110 21.36 13.94 12.80
N ASP A 111 22.34 14.64 13.36
CA ASP A 111 22.11 15.75 14.30
C ASP A 111 21.26 16.88 13.70
N ALA A 112 21.49 17.26 12.43
CA ALA A 112 20.68 18.27 11.75
C ALA A 112 19.22 17.80 11.54
N LEU A 113 19.02 16.54 11.16
CA LEU A 113 17.68 15.96 11.00
C LEU A 113 16.95 15.82 12.35
N THR A 114 17.65 15.45 13.42
CA THR A 114 17.08 15.34 14.77
C THR A 114 16.68 16.71 15.33
N ARG A 115 17.47 17.75 15.08
CA ARG A 115 17.11 19.14 15.41
C ARG A 115 15.89 19.61 14.62
N LEU A 116 15.84 19.28 13.32
CA LEU A 116 14.67 19.56 12.48
C LEU A 116 13.41 18.86 13.01
N GLU A 117 13.52 17.60 13.42
CA GLU A 117 12.43 16.83 14.04
C GLU A 117 11.94 17.47 15.35
N THR A 118 12.85 18.00 16.17
CA THR A 118 12.48 18.71 17.41
C THR A 118 11.62 19.95 17.11
N VAL A 119 12.00 20.72 16.08
CA VAL A 119 11.19 21.88 15.63
C VAL A 119 9.87 21.42 15.00
N ARG A 120 9.87 20.32 14.23
CA ARG A 120 8.66 19.73 13.64
C ARG A 120 7.63 19.36 14.71
N GLN A 121 8.05 18.70 15.80
CA GLN A 121 7.16 18.33 16.90
C GLN A 121 6.57 19.54 17.62
N ALA A 122 7.38 20.61 17.80
CA ALA A 122 6.90 21.86 18.35
C ALA A 122 5.86 22.52 17.43
N LEU A 123 6.12 22.54 16.12
CA LEU A 123 5.19 23.06 15.11
C LEU A 123 3.89 22.24 15.07
N GLU A 124 3.96 20.91 15.03
CA GLU A 124 2.81 20.01 15.02
C GLU A 124 1.89 20.26 16.23
N ARG A 125 2.47 20.41 17.42
CA ARG A 125 1.73 20.75 18.64
C ARG A 125 1.01 22.09 18.53
N LEU A 126 1.69 23.12 17.99
CA LEU A 126 1.08 24.44 17.77
C LEU A 126 -0.04 24.37 16.71
N THR A 127 0.13 23.56 15.66
CA THR A 127 -0.91 23.27 14.65
C THR A 127 -2.12 22.62 15.30
N GLN A 128 -1.94 21.59 16.12
CA GLN A 128 -3.02 20.92 16.86
C GLN A 128 -3.76 21.91 17.77
N TYR A 129 -3.04 22.75 18.51
CA TYR A 129 -3.69 23.77 19.35
C TYR A 129 -4.48 24.80 18.56
N ARG A 130 -4.12 25.05 17.30
CA ARG A 130 -4.87 25.95 16.43
C ARG A 130 -6.14 25.30 15.86
N ILE A 131 -6.11 23.98 15.59
CA ILE A 131 -7.24 23.22 15.04
C ILE A 131 -8.23 22.80 16.14
N ASP A 132 -7.74 22.11 17.17
CA ASP A 132 -8.56 21.54 18.26
C ASP A 132 -8.80 22.54 19.42
N GLY A 133 -8.08 23.66 19.38
CA GLY A 133 -8.01 24.65 20.45
C GLY A 133 -6.98 24.25 21.52
N PRO A 134 -6.27 25.22 22.13
CA PRO A 134 -5.23 24.91 23.12
C PRO A 134 -5.85 24.28 24.38
N PRO A 135 -5.13 23.53 25.22
CA PRO A 135 -5.67 23.03 26.48
C PRO A 135 -6.27 24.15 27.35
N TRP A 136 -7.38 23.87 28.06
CA TRP A 136 -8.10 24.86 28.89
C TRP A 136 -7.20 25.61 29.88
N ARG A 137 -6.18 24.92 30.41
CA ARG A 137 -5.15 25.50 31.29
C ARG A 137 -4.36 26.67 30.66
N LEU A 138 -4.32 26.78 29.33
CA LEU A 138 -3.62 27.84 28.59
C LEU A 138 -4.54 28.96 28.09
N ARG A 139 -5.88 28.79 28.16
CA ARG A 139 -6.89 29.62 27.45
C ARG A 139 -7.24 30.95 28.12
N TRP A 140 -6.73 31.25 29.31
CA TRP A 140 -7.17 32.37 30.15
C TRP A 140 -6.68 33.76 29.67
N GLY A 141 -6.76 34.04 28.36
CA GLY A 141 -6.36 35.30 27.73
C GLY A 141 -4.86 35.50 27.54
N LEU A 142 -4.04 34.54 27.98
CA LEU A 142 -2.56 34.60 27.94
C LEU A 142 -1.95 33.65 26.89
N TYR A 143 -2.76 33.10 25.99
CA TYR A 143 -2.28 32.10 25.04
C TYR A 143 -1.38 32.71 23.96
N ILE A 144 -0.08 32.39 24.00
CA ILE A 144 0.93 32.93 23.08
C ILE A 144 1.15 32.07 21.82
N GLY A 145 0.62 30.85 21.79
CA GLY A 145 0.90 29.90 20.70
C GLY A 145 0.43 30.38 19.32
N ASN A 146 -0.55 31.28 19.25
CA ASN A 146 -0.96 31.91 17.99
C ASN A 146 0.12 32.84 17.41
N ASP A 147 0.87 33.52 18.26
CA ASP A 147 1.94 34.44 17.87
C ASP A 147 3.23 33.67 17.52
N LEU A 148 3.48 32.55 18.23
CA LEU A 148 4.63 31.68 17.98
C LEU A 148 4.50 30.89 16.66
N TYR A 149 3.30 30.43 16.33
CA TYR A 149 3.05 29.57 15.16
C TYR A 149 3.67 30.09 13.84
N PRO A 150 3.40 31.34 13.38
CA PRO A 150 3.93 31.82 12.10
C PRO A 150 5.47 31.90 12.10
N ALA A 151 6.09 32.24 13.23
CA ALA A 151 7.54 32.31 13.37
C ALA A 151 8.19 30.92 13.31
N VAL A 152 7.68 29.97 14.09
CA VAL A 152 8.17 28.57 14.10
C VAL A 152 7.98 27.90 12.75
N ARG A 153 6.80 28.10 12.12
CA ARG A 153 6.50 27.57 10.80
C ARG A 153 7.52 28.05 9.76
N ARG A 154 7.87 29.34 9.79
CA ARG A 154 8.87 29.91 8.88
C ARG A 154 10.26 29.31 9.09
N VAL A 155 10.70 29.17 10.34
CA VAL A 155 12.01 28.57 10.65
C VAL A 155 12.07 27.10 10.20
N TYR A 156 11.04 26.32 10.55
CA TYR A 156 10.94 24.92 10.16
C TYR A 156 11.06 24.75 8.65
N TYR A 157 10.21 25.44 7.87
CA TYR A 157 10.19 25.29 6.41
C TYR A 157 11.45 25.83 5.73
N SER A 158 12.07 26.87 6.27
CA SER A 158 13.36 27.34 5.77
C SER A 158 14.45 26.26 5.91
N ARG A 159 14.47 25.54 7.04
CA ARG A 159 15.46 24.48 7.30
C ARG A 159 15.13 23.18 6.57
N PHE A 160 13.86 22.79 6.53
CA PHE A 160 13.39 21.66 5.71
C PHE A 160 13.73 21.85 4.23
N HIS A 161 13.56 23.07 3.71
CA HIS A 161 13.96 23.41 2.34
C HIS A 161 15.45 23.20 2.11
N GLN A 162 16.30 23.72 3.01
CA GLN A 162 17.76 23.60 2.88
C GLN A 162 18.27 22.15 3.00
N LEU A 163 17.71 21.36 3.92
CA LEU A 163 18.24 20.02 4.24
C LEU A 163 17.69 18.91 3.34
N LEU A 164 16.43 19.04 2.90
CA LEU A 164 15.71 17.97 2.22
C LEU A 164 15.11 18.45 0.90
N PHE A 165 14.26 19.46 0.93
CA PHE A 165 13.34 19.71 -0.18
C PHE A 165 13.96 20.40 -1.39
N ALA A 166 14.97 21.27 -1.22
CA ALA A 166 15.64 21.93 -2.34
C ALA A 166 16.25 20.94 -3.33
N ASP A 167 17.07 20.01 -2.83
CA ASP A 167 17.70 18.96 -3.63
C ASP A 167 16.66 18.02 -4.26
N THR A 168 15.62 17.64 -3.48
CA THR A 168 14.56 16.75 -3.97
C THR A 168 13.73 17.39 -5.07
N GLN A 169 13.34 18.66 -4.92
CA GLN A 169 12.59 19.39 -5.94
C GLN A 169 13.44 19.62 -7.19
N ALA A 170 14.74 19.92 -7.03
CA ALA A 170 15.67 20.00 -8.15
C ALA A 170 15.83 18.64 -8.87
N SER A 171 15.86 17.52 -8.13
CA SER A 171 15.90 16.16 -8.68
C SER A 171 14.65 15.80 -9.48
N LEU A 172 13.47 16.17 -8.97
CA LEU A 172 12.19 16.04 -9.68
C LEU A 172 12.21 16.87 -10.98
N LEU A 173 12.58 18.15 -10.89
CA LEU A 173 12.63 19.04 -12.04
C LEU A 173 13.65 18.56 -13.09
N ALA A 174 14.85 18.16 -12.66
CA ALA A 174 15.88 17.62 -13.54
C ALA A 174 15.42 16.35 -14.26
N THR A 175 14.63 15.50 -13.59
CA THR A 175 14.02 14.32 -14.21
C THR A 175 13.10 14.73 -15.37
N LEU A 176 12.24 15.74 -15.16
CA LEU A 176 11.33 16.24 -16.20
C LEU A 176 12.06 16.98 -17.33
N GLN A 177 13.10 17.74 -17.00
CA GLN A 177 13.90 18.49 -17.98
C GLN A 177 14.74 17.58 -18.89
N ARG A 178 15.23 16.45 -18.38
CA ARG A 178 16.06 15.49 -19.13
C ARG A 178 15.26 14.50 -19.99
N LEU A 179 13.94 14.56 -19.97
CA LEU A 179 13.11 13.67 -20.78
C LEU A 179 13.38 13.87 -22.27
N PRO A 180 13.58 12.79 -23.04
CA PRO A 180 13.68 12.89 -24.50
C PRO A 180 12.32 13.25 -25.12
N ASP A 181 12.31 13.58 -26.41
CA ASP A 181 11.08 13.97 -27.11
C ASP A 181 10.07 12.82 -27.28
N ARG A 182 10.53 11.56 -27.17
CA ARG A 182 9.73 10.33 -27.26
C ARG A 182 10.25 9.24 -26.32
N PRO A 183 9.36 8.45 -25.68
CA PRO A 183 9.78 7.32 -24.85
C PRO A 183 10.31 6.16 -25.69
N SER A 184 11.34 5.49 -25.18
CA SER A 184 11.85 4.20 -25.65
C SER A 184 10.91 3.05 -25.24
N PRO A 185 10.87 1.92 -25.97
CA PRO A 185 10.14 0.72 -25.53
C PRO A 185 10.55 0.16 -24.16
N THR A 186 11.73 0.57 -23.66
CA THR A 186 12.28 0.15 -22.36
C THR A 186 12.00 1.14 -21.23
N ASP A 187 11.46 2.33 -21.52
CA ASP A 187 11.25 3.36 -20.51
C ASP A 187 10.03 3.03 -19.64
N GLU A 188 10.09 3.38 -18.36
CA GLU A 188 9.00 3.14 -17.41
C GLU A 188 8.13 4.39 -17.24
N TYR A 189 6.81 4.23 -17.39
CA TYR A 189 5.86 5.34 -17.24
C TYR A 189 5.77 5.86 -15.80
N GLN A 190 5.67 4.93 -14.83
CA GLN A 190 5.26 5.25 -13.46
C GLN A 190 6.22 6.21 -12.75
N PRO A 191 7.56 6.05 -12.83
CA PRO A 191 8.49 6.99 -12.20
C PRO A 191 8.35 8.41 -12.75
N ILE A 192 8.11 8.56 -14.05
CA ILE A 192 7.99 9.88 -14.70
C ILE A 192 6.65 10.54 -14.38
N TYR A 193 5.56 9.76 -14.34
CA TYR A 193 4.26 10.25 -13.89
C TYR A 193 4.30 10.66 -12.42
N ASN A 194 4.90 9.85 -11.55
CA ASN A 194 5.06 10.16 -10.13
C ASN A 194 5.88 11.44 -9.94
N ALA A 195 6.98 11.60 -10.68
CA ALA A 195 7.80 12.80 -10.66
C ALA A 195 7.01 14.05 -11.09
N LEU A 196 6.23 13.95 -12.17
CA LEU A 196 5.38 15.04 -12.65
C LEU A 196 4.29 15.40 -11.62
N LYS A 197 3.58 14.39 -11.10
CA LYS A 197 2.51 14.58 -10.12
C LYS A 197 3.07 15.21 -8.83
N ALA A 198 4.18 14.70 -8.30
CA ALA A 198 4.85 15.28 -7.14
C ALA A 198 5.30 16.73 -7.39
N TYR A 199 5.90 17.01 -8.54
CA TYR A 199 6.30 18.38 -8.92
C TYR A 199 5.10 19.33 -8.96
N LEU A 200 3.97 18.91 -9.55
CA LEU A 200 2.75 19.70 -9.59
C LEU A 200 2.13 19.91 -8.20
N ILE A 201 2.11 18.89 -7.33
CA ILE A 201 1.62 19.01 -5.94
C ILE A 201 2.43 20.05 -5.18
N THR A 202 3.76 19.99 -5.30
CA THR A 202 4.67 20.85 -4.54
C THR A 202 4.77 22.29 -5.05
N THR A 203 4.16 22.60 -6.20
CA THR A 203 4.19 23.94 -6.81
C THR A 203 2.77 24.50 -6.95
N SER A 204 1.94 23.86 -7.77
CA SER A 204 0.73 24.47 -8.33
C SER A 204 -0.57 23.87 -7.79
N HIS A 205 -0.54 22.64 -7.28
CA HIS A 205 -1.71 21.90 -6.81
C HIS A 205 -1.51 21.33 -5.39
N PRO A 206 -1.22 22.18 -4.39
CA PRO A 206 -1.04 21.72 -3.01
C PRO A 206 -2.31 21.08 -2.43
N ASP A 207 -3.49 21.41 -2.97
CA ASP A 207 -4.79 20.82 -2.62
C ASP A 207 -4.90 19.32 -2.97
N LYS A 208 -4.00 18.81 -3.82
CA LYS A 208 -3.95 17.41 -4.25
C LYS A 208 -2.90 16.58 -3.50
N SER A 209 -2.31 17.14 -2.45
CA SER A 209 -1.30 16.46 -1.65
C SER A 209 -1.89 15.29 -0.86
N SER A 210 -1.16 14.18 -0.80
CA SER A 210 -1.47 13.02 0.05
C SER A 210 -0.16 12.46 0.62
N PRO A 211 -0.06 12.21 1.93
CA PRO A 211 1.13 11.59 2.52
C PRO A 211 1.46 10.21 1.92
N GLU A 212 0.45 9.43 1.57
CA GLU A 212 0.60 8.07 1.02
C GLU A 212 1.26 8.07 -0.36
N PHE A 213 1.04 9.12 -1.15
CA PHE A 213 1.64 9.29 -2.46
C PHE A 213 2.93 10.11 -2.41
N LEU A 214 2.90 11.30 -1.79
CA LEU A 214 3.98 12.27 -1.91
C LEU A 214 5.22 11.85 -1.11
N THR A 215 5.04 11.27 0.09
CA THR A 215 6.16 10.84 0.96
C THR A 215 7.08 9.83 0.27
N PRO A 216 6.60 8.68 -0.26
CA PRO A 216 7.49 7.71 -0.90
C PRO A 216 8.15 8.27 -2.16
N VAL A 217 7.46 9.13 -2.93
CA VAL A 217 8.03 9.73 -4.16
C VAL A 217 9.13 10.74 -3.83
N LEU A 218 8.92 11.60 -2.83
CA LEU A 218 9.96 12.54 -2.38
C LEU A 218 11.15 11.80 -1.77
N MET A 219 10.91 10.74 -1.01
CA MET A 219 11.98 9.88 -0.48
C MET A 219 12.79 9.21 -1.58
N GLU A 220 12.15 8.65 -2.60
CA GLU A 220 12.83 8.04 -3.75
C GLU A 220 13.77 9.04 -4.44
N HIS A 221 13.28 10.25 -4.70
CA HIS A 221 14.05 11.30 -5.38
C HIS A 221 15.15 11.92 -4.51
N TRP A 222 15.00 11.90 -3.19
CA TRP A 222 16.00 12.36 -2.22
C TRP A 222 17.14 11.34 -2.05
N VAL A 223 16.80 10.06 -1.92
CA VAL A 223 17.77 8.96 -1.75
C VAL A 223 18.53 8.65 -3.05
N ARG A 224 17.97 8.96 -4.22
CA ARG A 224 18.52 8.58 -5.52
C ARG A 224 20.02 8.86 -5.64
N HIS A 225 20.80 7.81 -5.90
CA HIS A 225 22.26 7.81 -6.00
C HIS A 225 23.02 8.13 -4.69
N ARG A 226 22.38 8.02 -3.53
CA ARG A 226 22.98 8.20 -2.21
C ARG A 226 22.85 6.91 -1.39
N ASP A 227 23.89 6.58 -0.64
CA ASP A 227 23.82 5.55 0.39
C ASP A 227 23.36 6.23 1.70
N VAL A 228 22.18 5.84 2.19
CA VAL A 228 21.51 6.48 3.32
C VAL A 228 21.23 5.41 4.37
N ASP A 229 21.78 5.59 5.56
CA ASP A 229 21.50 4.71 6.70
C ASP A 229 20.03 4.80 7.13
N GLU A 230 19.59 3.76 7.86
CA GLU A 230 18.20 3.59 8.25
C GLU A 230 17.70 4.72 9.16
N GLU A 231 18.56 5.27 10.03
CA GLU A 231 18.22 6.36 10.93
C GLU A 231 17.94 7.67 10.19
N ARG A 232 18.82 8.06 9.24
CA ARG A 232 18.58 9.21 8.36
C ARG A 232 17.31 9.04 7.53
N ARG A 233 17.06 7.82 7.05
CA ARG A 233 15.89 7.49 6.23
C ARG A 233 14.59 7.69 7.01
N ASP A 234 14.49 7.16 8.22
CA ASP A 234 13.31 7.31 9.08
C ASP A 234 13.06 8.79 9.45
N LEU A 235 14.11 9.53 9.82
CA LEU A 235 13.98 10.95 10.14
C LEU A 235 13.49 11.77 8.94
N ALA A 236 14.04 11.53 7.74
CA ALA A 236 13.63 12.20 6.52
C ALA A 236 12.19 11.85 6.11
N GLU A 237 11.81 10.58 6.22
CA GLU A 237 10.46 10.10 5.92
C GLU A 237 9.40 10.82 6.76
N ARG A 238 9.65 10.98 8.07
CA ARG A 238 8.77 11.76 8.97
C ARG A 238 8.63 13.22 8.53
N GLN A 239 9.71 13.85 8.07
CA GLN A 239 9.65 15.24 7.59
C GLN A 239 8.82 15.35 6.31
N PHE A 240 9.02 14.44 5.34
CA PHE A 240 8.25 14.44 4.10
C PHE A 240 6.77 14.11 4.33
N ALA A 241 6.46 13.18 5.24
CA ALA A 241 5.09 12.86 5.62
C ALA A 241 4.38 14.08 6.24
N PHE A 242 5.06 14.78 7.15
CA PHE A 242 4.52 16.00 7.75
C PHE A 242 4.33 17.12 6.71
N TYR A 243 5.30 17.33 5.82
CA TYR A 243 5.17 18.29 4.73
C TYR A 243 4.00 17.96 3.79
N ALA A 244 3.86 16.68 3.40
CA ALA A 244 2.77 16.22 2.56
C ALA A 244 1.39 16.47 3.19
N ALA A 245 1.26 16.30 4.51
CA ALA A 245 0.04 16.59 5.24
C ALA A 245 -0.23 18.10 5.36
N ASP A 246 0.78 18.91 5.70
CA ASP A 246 0.61 20.36 5.91
C ASP A 246 0.41 21.15 4.61
N LEU A 247 0.83 20.60 3.46
CA LEU A 247 0.57 21.20 2.15
C LEU A 247 -0.92 21.48 1.90
N LEU A 248 -1.82 20.64 2.42
CA LEU A 248 -3.27 20.82 2.33
C LEU A 248 -3.76 22.06 3.09
N ASN A 249 -3.04 22.49 4.13
CA ASN A 249 -3.39 23.65 4.94
C ASN A 249 -2.88 24.96 4.33
N SER A 250 -1.65 24.96 3.80
CA SER A 250 -1.03 26.10 3.14
C SER A 250 0.29 25.68 2.50
N ASN A 251 0.53 26.04 1.23
CA ASN A 251 1.85 25.90 0.62
C ASN A 251 2.85 26.87 1.31
N PRO A 252 3.91 26.37 1.98
CA PRO A 252 4.92 27.22 2.60
C PRO A 252 5.94 27.77 1.58
N PHE A 253 5.94 27.27 0.35
CA PHE A 253 6.88 27.63 -0.72
C PHE A 253 6.20 28.37 -1.87
N SER A 254 6.99 28.78 -2.86
CA SER A 254 6.49 29.43 -4.08
C SER A 254 5.57 28.50 -4.88
N SER A 255 4.55 29.09 -5.50
CA SER A 255 3.72 28.40 -6.50
C SER A 255 4.28 28.50 -7.93
N GLU A 256 5.44 29.15 -8.08
CA GLU A 256 6.15 29.18 -9.35
C GLU A 256 6.55 27.77 -9.79
N ASN A 257 6.44 27.52 -11.09
CA ASN A 257 6.76 26.26 -11.70
C ASN A 257 7.43 26.47 -13.06
N ASP A 258 8.19 25.47 -13.49
CA ASP A 258 8.73 25.40 -14.84
C ASP A 258 7.67 24.80 -15.78
N THR A 259 6.91 25.68 -16.44
CA THR A 259 5.85 25.31 -17.38
C THR A 259 6.38 24.48 -18.54
N LEU A 260 7.61 24.74 -19.01
CA LEU A 260 8.24 23.98 -20.10
C LEU A 260 8.57 22.55 -19.67
N ALA A 261 9.09 22.37 -18.45
CA ALA A 261 9.33 21.04 -17.90
C ALA A 261 8.03 20.26 -17.67
N ILE A 262 6.97 20.94 -17.20
CA ILE A 262 5.64 20.35 -17.05
C ILE A 262 5.09 19.91 -18.41
N GLU A 263 5.13 20.78 -19.42
CA GLU A 263 4.65 20.47 -20.76
C GLU A 263 5.47 19.35 -21.42
N ARG A 264 6.79 19.34 -21.23
CA ARG A 264 7.66 18.25 -21.68
C ARG A 264 7.26 16.93 -21.02
N GLY A 265 7.08 16.92 -19.70
CA GLY A 265 6.59 15.75 -18.96
C GLY A 265 5.24 15.26 -19.45
N ARG A 266 4.26 16.17 -19.60
CA ARG A 266 2.92 15.85 -20.12
C ARG A 266 2.97 15.30 -21.54
N ARG A 267 3.77 15.91 -22.43
CA ARG A 267 3.95 15.46 -23.81
C ARG A 267 4.64 14.09 -23.86
N TYR A 268 5.69 13.90 -23.09
CA TYR A 268 6.39 12.62 -22.98
C TYR A 268 5.45 11.51 -22.49
N LEU A 269 4.68 11.77 -21.43
CA LEU A 269 3.67 10.85 -20.90
C LEU A 269 2.49 10.64 -21.84
N SER A 270 2.15 11.60 -22.70
CA SER A 270 1.11 11.43 -23.73
C SER A 270 1.52 10.47 -24.85
N GLN A 271 2.83 10.36 -25.07
CA GLN A 271 3.40 9.52 -26.12
C GLN A 271 3.76 8.13 -25.62
N PHE A 272 3.86 7.94 -24.29
CA PHE A 272 3.66 6.62 -23.73
C PHE A 272 2.27 6.19 -24.13
N ALA A 273 2.20 5.24 -25.05
CA ALA A 273 0.95 4.57 -25.38
C ALA A 273 0.34 4.07 -24.07
N GLY A 274 -0.70 4.75 -23.56
CA GLY A 274 -1.32 4.49 -22.24
C GLY A 274 -1.76 3.04 -22.04
N VAL A 275 -1.78 2.28 -23.13
CA VAL A 275 -1.88 0.83 -23.28
C VAL A 275 -0.94 0.07 -22.36
N GLU A 276 0.38 0.34 -22.37
CA GLU A 276 1.34 -0.50 -21.63
C GLU A 276 1.12 -0.37 -20.12
N ARG A 277 0.95 0.86 -19.63
CA ARG A 277 0.70 1.13 -18.21
C ARG A 277 -0.61 0.51 -17.74
N VAL A 278 -1.68 0.72 -18.50
CA VAL A 278 -3.00 0.18 -18.16
C VAL A 278 -2.93 -1.34 -18.17
N TYR A 279 -2.24 -1.92 -19.15
CA TYR A 279 -2.01 -3.35 -19.22
C TYR A 279 -1.27 -3.88 -17.99
N GLN A 280 -0.11 -3.32 -17.65
CA GLN A 280 0.67 -3.77 -16.49
C GLN A 280 -0.08 -3.59 -15.17
N TYR A 281 -0.81 -2.48 -14.99
CA TYR A 281 -1.64 -2.26 -13.82
C TYR A 281 -2.77 -3.31 -13.72
N MET A 282 -3.46 -3.59 -14.84
CA MET A 282 -4.50 -4.62 -14.88
C MET A 282 -3.94 -6.00 -14.52
N ILE A 283 -2.76 -6.36 -15.03
CA ILE A 283 -2.07 -7.62 -14.70
C ILE A 283 -1.67 -7.66 -13.21
N ALA A 284 -1.16 -6.57 -12.66
CA ALA A 284 -0.78 -6.50 -11.25
C ALA A 284 -2.00 -6.64 -10.33
N GLU A 285 -3.09 -5.93 -10.62
CA GLU A 285 -4.31 -5.99 -9.84
C GLU A 285 -4.99 -7.37 -9.95
N ALA A 286 -5.01 -7.96 -11.14
CA ALA A 286 -5.49 -9.33 -11.34
C ALA A 286 -4.65 -10.35 -10.56
N SER A 287 -3.33 -10.19 -10.51
CA SER A 287 -2.42 -11.06 -9.76
C SER A 287 -2.46 -10.84 -8.25
N ARG A 288 -2.89 -9.66 -7.79
CA ARG A 288 -3.11 -9.37 -6.37
C ARG A 288 -4.37 -10.06 -5.85
N GLN A 289 -5.42 -10.10 -6.68
CA GLN A 289 -6.71 -10.69 -6.30
C GLN A 289 -6.78 -12.20 -6.52
N ASN A 290 -5.91 -12.75 -7.38
CA ASN A 290 -5.91 -14.17 -7.73
C ASN A 290 -4.56 -14.81 -7.40
N PRO A 291 -4.53 -15.98 -6.74
CA PRO A 291 -3.28 -16.65 -6.41
C PRO A 291 -2.53 -17.14 -7.65
N SER A 292 -1.20 -17.10 -7.60
CA SER A 292 -0.35 -17.73 -8.61
C SER A 292 -0.46 -19.25 -8.56
N VAL A 293 -0.14 -19.91 -9.68
CA VAL A 293 -0.19 -21.36 -9.82
C VAL A 293 1.22 -21.91 -10.03
N ASN A 294 1.59 -22.91 -9.23
CA ASN A 294 2.84 -23.64 -9.36
C ASN A 294 2.59 -25.14 -9.11
N PHE A 295 2.87 -25.98 -10.11
CA PHE A 295 2.52 -27.41 -10.09
C PHE A 295 3.18 -28.16 -8.93
N ASN A 296 4.52 -28.13 -8.81
CA ASN A 296 5.19 -28.91 -7.78
C ASN A 296 4.89 -28.43 -6.35
N ARG A 297 4.52 -27.15 -6.14
CA ARG A 297 4.02 -26.65 -4.85
C ARG A 297 2.61 -27.18 -4.53
N MET A 298 1.72 -27.25 -5.53
CA MET A 298 0.34 -27.71 -5.35
C MET A 298 0.20 -29.23 -5.21
N PHE A 299 1.16 -30.00 -5.77
CA PHE A 299 1.17 -31.46 -5.72
C PHE A 299 2.45 -31.97 -5.03
N PRO A 300 2.51 -32.01 -3.69
CA PRO A 300 3.69 -32.49 -2.96
C PRO A 300 4.11 -33.89 -3.39
N GLY A 301 5.42 -34.12 -3.56
CA GLY A 301 5.99 -35.40 -4.00
C GLY A 301 5.98 -35.64 -5.52
N SER A 302 5.22 -34.85 -6.30
CA SER A 302 5.18 -34.97 -7.77
C SER A 302 6.55 -34.83 -8.43
N ALA A 303 7.44 -34.02 -7.87
CA ALA A 303 8.80 -33.75 -8.38
C ALA A 303 9.68 -35.01 -8.52
N ALA A 304 9.32 -36.12 -7.85
CA ALA A 304 10.02 -37.40 -8.02
C ALA A 304 9.82 -38.01 -9.43
N VAL A 305 8.72 -37.68 -10.11
CA VAL A 305 8.34 -38.23 -11.42
C VAL A 305 8.06 -37.18 -12.49
N VAL A 306 7.54 -36.01 -12.11
CA VAL A 306 7.22 -34.89 -13.01
C VAL A 306 7.67 -33.58 -12.39
N VAL A 307 8.50 -32.84 -13.10
CA VAL A 307 9.05 -31.55 -12.67
C VAL A 307 8.45 -30.43 -13.51
N ASN A 308 7.91 -29.42 -12.83
CA ASN A 308 7.51 -28.12 -13.37
C ASN A 308 7.57 -27.09 -12.23
N ASN A 309 8.62 -26.26 -12.25
CA ASN A 309 8.85 -25.19 -11.27
C ASN A 309 8.35 -23.82 -11.73
N ARG A 310 7.66 -23.74 -12.89
CA ARG A 310 7.16 -22.48 -13.41
C ARG A 310 6.04 -21.96 -12.51
N GLU A 311 6.12 -20.67 -12.19
CA GLU A 311 5.06 -19.94 -11.54
C GLU A 311 4.26 -19.19 -12.60
N VAL A 312 2.99 -19.55 -12.75
CA VAL A 312 2.04 -18.85 -13.62
C VAL A 312 1.39 -17.75 -12.78
N PRO A 313 1.54 -16.46 -13.15
CA PRO A 313 0.95 -15.36 -12.38
C PRO A 313 -0.57 -15.47 -12.28
N GLY A 314 -1.13 -14.97 -11.17
CA GLY A 314 -2.56 -15.02 -10.89
C GLY A 314 -3.43 -14.42 -12.00
N ALA A 315 -2.93 -13.37 -12.68
CA ALA A 315 -3.59 -12.76 -13.83
C ALA A 315 -3.90 -13.74 -14.98
N PHE A 316 -3.07 -14.77 -15.18
CA PHE A 316 -3.20 -15.73 -16.28
C PHE A 316 -3.85 -17.05 -15.85
N THR A 317 -4.49 -17.08 -14.68
CA THR A 317 -5.31 -18.22 -14.22
C THR A 317 -6.74 -18.10 -14.75
N LYS A 318 -7.58 -19.13 -14.56
CA LYS A 318 -9.00 -19.06 -14.96
C LYS A 318 -9.74 -17.90 -14.28
N ASN A 319 -9.49 -17.68 -12.99
CA ASN A 319 -10.12 -16.58 -12.26
C ASN A 319 -9.52 -15.22 -12.68
N GLY A 320 -8.20 -15.17 -12.91
CA GLY A 320 -7.51 -14.01 -13.46
C GLY A 320 -8.05 -13.61 -14.84
N TRP A 321 -8.37 -14.58 -15.70
CA TRP A 321 -9.04 -14.34 -16.97
C TRP A 321 -10.39 -13.63 -16.78
N SER A 322 -11.26 -14.14 -15.92
CA SER A 322 -12.56 -13.51 -15.65
C SER A 322 -12.40 -12.06 -15.17
N PHE A 323 -11.44 -11.81 -14.28
CA PHE A 323 -11.09 -10.46 -13.83
C PHE A 323 -10.62 -9.58 -14.99
N MET A 324 -9.69 -10.07 -15.81
CA MET A 324 -9.14 -9.32 -16.95
C MET A 324 -10.21 -9.01 -18.00
N GLN A 325 -11.14 -9.93 -18.28
CA GLN A 325 -12.25 -9.68 -19.20
C GLN A 325 -13.18 -8.58 -18.69
N ASP A 326 -13.41 -8.48 -17.38
CA ASP A 326 -14.18 -7.39 -16.79
C ASP A 326 -13.42 -6.06 -16.82
N ALA A 327 -12.13 -6.08 -16.47
CA ALA A 327 -11.27 -4.91 -16.52
C ALA A 327 -11.12 -4.35 -17.95
N LEU A 328 -11.06 -5.22 -18.97
CA LEU A 328 -11.00 -4.83 -20.38
C LEU A 328 -12.32 -4.21 -20.88
N LYS A 329 -13.47 -4.63 -20.34
CA LYS A 329 -14.78 -4.04 -20.66
C LYS A 329 -14.95 -2.66 -20.02
N ASN A 330 -14.39 -2.46 -18.82
CA ASN A 330 -14.44 -1.21 -18.05
C ASN A 330 -13.08 -0.49 -18.07
N ALA A 331 -12.40 -0.53 -19.22
CA ALA A 331 -11.03 -0.06 -19.33
C ALA A 331 -10.90 1.47 -19.13
N ASP A 332 -11.98 2.22 -19.36
CA ASP A 332 -12.15 3.66 -19.07
C ASP A 332 -11.77 4.05 -17.64
N ARG A 333 -12.08 3.20 -16.66
CA ARG A 333 -11.71 3.42 -15.25
C ARG A 333 -10.19 3.44 -15.01
N PHE A 334 -9.43 2.78 -15.88
CA PHE A 334 -7.98 2.70 -15.79
C PHE A 334 -7.27 3.71 -16.73
N PHE A 335 -8.00 4.30 -17.68
CA PHE A 335 -7.47 5.26 -18.66
C PHE A 335 -7.37 6.70 -18.13
N GLY A 336 -8.17 7.09 -17.14
CA GLY A 336 -8.13 8.41 -16.53
C GLY A 336 -6.92 8.62 -15.62
N GLY A 337 -5.73 8.90 -16.19
CA GLY A 337 -4.76 9.66 -15.41
C GLY A 337 -5.40 10.98 -14.97
N GLU A 338 -5.13 11.44 -13.75
CA GLU A 338 -5.79 12.62 -13.19
C GLU A 338 -5.64 13.83 -14.16
N GLU A 339 -6.77 14.39 -14.62
CA GLU A 339 -6.79 15.44 -15.67
C GLU A 339 -5.92 16.65 -15.29
N TRP A 340 -5.87 16.98 -14.00
CA TRP A 340 -5.06 18.07 -13.48
C TRP A 340 -3.54 17.80 -13.59
N VAL A 341 -3.11 16.53 -13.60
CA VAL A 341 -1.70 16.13 -13.78
C VAL A 341 -1.31 16.16 -15.26
N LEU A 342 -2.10 15.51 -16.11
CA LEU A 342 -1.76 15.32 -17.53
C LEU A 342 -2.16 16.50 -18.43
N GLY A 343 -3.00 17.41 -17.91
CA GLY A 343 -3.59 18.53 -18.63
C GLY A 343 -4.69 18.09 -19.59
N LYS A 344 -5.45 19.07 -20.10
CA LYS A 344 -6.41 18.87 -21.20
C LYS A 344 -5.63 18.59 -22.48
N GLN A 345 -5.25 17.34 -22.67
CA GLN A 345 -4.60 16.95 -23.91
C GLN A 345 -5.65 17.08 -25.03
N PRO A 346 -5.30 17.66 -26.19
CA PRO A 346 -6.09 17.41 -27.40
C PRO A 346 -5.98 15.91 -27.61
N ALA A 347 -7.03 15.17 -27.23
CA ALA A 347 -7.03 13.73 -27.22
C ALA A 347 -6.41 13.24 -28.54
N ALA A 348 -5.20 12.68 -28.46
CA ALA A 348 -4.78 11.73 -29.46
C ALA A 348 -5.92 10.71 -29.46
N ARG A 349 -6.69 10.70 -30.55
CA ARG A 349 -7.90 9.90 -30.76
C ARG A 349 -7.55 8.41 -30.66
N ILE A 350 -7.28 7.92 -29.46
CA ILE A 350 -7.32 6.50 -29.21
C ILE A 350 -8.78 6.23 -28.89
N ASP A 351 -9.48 5.73 -29.90
CA ASP A 351 -10.82 5.18 -29.73
C ASP A 351 -10.74 4.11 -28.62
N PRO A 352 -11.44 4.29 -27.48
CA PRO A 352 -11.43 3.33 -26.39
C PRO A 352 -11.77 1.91 -26.85
N GLY A 353 -12.60 1.76 -27.89
CA GLY A 353 -12.95 0.48 -28.48
C GLY A 353 -11.77 -0.18 -29.21
N GLN A 354 -11.03 0.57 -30.03
CA GLN A 354 -9.83 0.04 -30.70
C GLN A 354 -8.74 -0.32 -29.70
N LEU A 355 -8.63 0.43 -28.60
CA LEU A 355 -7.64 0.17 -27.56
C LEU A 355 -7.97 -1.06 -26.72
N ALA A 356 -9.22 -1.19 -26.29
CA ALA A 356 -9.68 -2.38 -25.60
C ALA A 356 -9.45 -3.63 -26.46
N ALA A 357 -9.66 -3.54 -27.78
CA ALA A 357 -9.35 -4.63 -28.71
C ALA A 357 -7.84 -4.95 -28.77
N GLN A 358 -6.96 -3.94 -28.82
CA GLN A 358 -5.51 -4.13 -28.79
C GLN A 358 -5.03 -4.77 -27.48
N LEU A 359 -5.54 -4.30 -26.34
CA LEU A 359 -5.23 -4.86 -25.02
C LEU A 359 -5.74 -6.30 -24.88
N ALA A 360 -6.97 -6.57 -25.32
CA ALA A 360 -7.54 -7.92 -25.31
C ALA A 360 -6.72 -8.87 -26.18
N GLU A 361 -6.32 -8.45 -27.37
CA GLU A 361 -5.50 -9.28 -28.27
C GLU A 361 -4.10 -9.55 -27.69
N ARG A 362 -3.49 -8.55 -27.04
CA ARG A 362 -2.22 -8.74 -26.34
C ARG A 362 -2.36 -9.70 -25.16
N TYR A 363 -3.34 -9.46 -24.29
CA TYR A 363 -3.62 -10.31 -23.13
C TYR A 363 -3.80 -11.76 -23.55
N ARG A 364 -4.59 -11.97 -24.62
CA ARG A 364 -4.83 -13.29 -25.22
C ARG A 364 -3.53 -13.97 -25.67
N LYS A 365 -2.62 -13.24 -26.33
CA LYS A 365 -1.31 -13.79 -26.75
C LYS A 365 -0.45 -14.18 -25.54
N GLU A 366 -0.37 -13.33 -24.53
CA GLU A 366 0.41 -13.60 -23.33
C GLU A 366 -0.17 -14.75 -22.52
N PHE A 367 -1.50 -14.82 -22.36
CA PHE A 367 -2.19 -15.95 -21.73
C PHE A 367 -1.86 -17.27 -22.42
N ILE A 368 -1.89 -17.30 -23.76
CA ILE A 368 -1.48 -18.47 -24.54
C ILE A 368 -0.02 -18.84 -24.25
N GLU A 369 0.88 -17.86 -24.27
CA GLU A 369 2.31 -18.11 -24.10
C GLU A 369 2.62 -18.64 -22.70
N GLN A 370 2.02 -18.08 -21.63
CA GLN A 370 2.22 -18.56 -20.26
C GLN A 370 1.92 -20.06 -20.10
N TRP A 371 0.80 -20.51 -20.65
CA TRP A 371 0.41 -21.92 -20.58
C TRP A 371 1.18 -22.81 -21.55
N ARG A 372 1.61 -22.27 -22.70
CA ARG A 372 2.56 -22.97 -23.59
C ARG A 372 3.89 -23.22 -22.92
N GLU A 373 4.44 -22.21 -22.24
CA GLU A 373 5.69 -22.33 -21.51
C GLU A 373 5.54 -23.27 -20.31
N TYR A 374 4.42 -23.24 -19.60
CA TYR A 374 4.10 -24.23 -18.56
C TYR A 374 4.15 -25.67 -19.10
N LEU A 375 3.52 -25.95 -20.24
CA LEU A 375 3.56 -27.28 -20.85
C LEU A 375 4.96 -27.65 -21.32
N ARG A 376 5.70 -26.72 -21.94
CA ARG A 376 7.08 -26.92 -22.41
C ARG A 376 8.05 -27.23 -21.26
N ASP A 377 7.90 -26.52 -20.14
CA ASP A 377 8.76 -26.63 -18.97
C ASP A 377 8.38 -27.83 -18.08
N THR A 378 7.23 -28.47 -18.34
CA THR A 378 6.85 -29.74 -17.74
C THR A 378 7.75 -30.86 -18.26
N ARG A 379 8.35 -31.64 -17.34
CA ARG A 379 9.29 -32.70 -17.68
C ARG A 379 9.03 -33.95 -16.86
N VAL A 380 8.90 -35.09 -17.54
CA VAL A 380 8.97 -36.41 -16.90
C VAL A 380 10.42 -36.68 -16.51
N VAL A 381 10.65 -37.21 -15.31
CA VAL A 381 11.98 -37.56 -14.81
C VAL A 381 12.48 -38.84 -15.51
N ARG A 382 13.72 -38.83 -16.00
CA ARG A 382 14.33 -40.00 -16.65
C ARG A 382 14.52 -41.15 -15.65
N TYR A 383 14.52 -42.37 -16.19
CA TYR A 383 14.78 -43.58 -15.41
C TYR A 383 16.27 -43.86 -15.31
N ARG A 384 16.72 -44.30 -14.13
CA ARG A 384 18.12 -44.65 -13.85
C ARG A 384 18.41 -46.14 -14.00
N SER A 385 17.40 -46.98 -13.80
CA SER A 385 17.48 -48.44 -13.86
C SER A 385 16.10 -49.03 -14.15
N LEU A 386 16.01 -50.34 -14.43
CA LEU A 386 14.72 -51.02 -14.64
C LEU A 386 13.83 -50.97 -13.39
N SER A 387 14.41 -51.08 -12.20
CA SER A 387 13.68 -50.96 -10.93
C SER A 387 13.13 -49.54 -10.72
N ASP A 388 13.95 -48.50 -10.98
CA ASP A 388 13.50 -47.10 -10.94
C ASP A 388 12.42 -46.82 -12.00
N ALA A 389 12.56 -47.40 -13.19
CA ALA A 389 11.56 -47.32 -14.25
C ALA A 389 10.22 -47.96 -13.84
N ALA A 390 10.24 -49.19 -13.28
CA ALA A 390 9.04 -49.88 -12.82
C ALA A 390 8.30 -49.07 -11.75
N GLN A 391 9.03 -48.52 -10.76
CA GLN A 391 8.45 -47.70 -9.70
C GLN A 391 7.83 -46.40 -10.25
N LYS A 392 8.58 -45.64 -11.06
CA LYS A 392 8.09 -44.37 -11.61
C LYS A 392 6.97 -44.56 -12.62
N LEU A 393 7.04 -45.59 -13.45
CA LEU A 393 5.94 -45.96 -14.36
C LEU A 393 4.69 -46.35 -13.56
N GLY A 394 4.83 -47.08 -12.45
CA GLY A 394 3.71 -47.40 -11.56
C GLY A 394 3.01 -46.16 -11.00
N VAL A 395 3.77 -45.14 -10.61
CA VAL A 395 3.22 -43.84 -10.18
C VAL A 395 2.55 -43.12 -11.36
N LEU A 396 3.17 -43.13 -12.54
CA LEU A 396 2.65 -42.46 -13.74
C LEU A 396 1.41 -43.15 -14.34
N SER A 397 1.25 -44.46 -14.17
CA SER A 397 0.10 -45.25 -14.62
C SER A 397 -1.00 -45.39 -13.56
N GLY A 398 -0.77 -44.87 -12.34
CA GLY A 398 -1.72 -44.93 -11.24
C GLY A 398 -2.87 -43.92 -11.35
N ALA A 399 -3.88 -44.06 -10.49
CA ALA A 399 -5.06 -43.19 -10.45
C ALA A 399 -4.74 -41.71 -10.21
N GLN A 400 -3.70 -41.43 -9.41
CA GLN A 400 -3.21 -40.08 -9.10
C GLN A 400 -1.96 -39.72 -9.92
N SER A 401 -1.93 -40.09 -11.21
CA SER A 401 -0.79 -39.84 -12.10
C SER A 401 -0.37 -38.35 -12.07
N PRO A 402 0.86 -38.03 -11.63
CA PRO A 402 1.31 -36.63 -11.60
C PRO A 402 1.44 -36.00 -12.99
N LEU A 403 1.61 -36.82 -14.04
CA LEU A 403 1.60 -36.33 -15.42
C LEU A 403 0.19 -35.89 -15.83
N LEU A 404 -0.83 -36.69 -15.55
CA LEU A 404 -2.21 -36.29 -15.81
C LEU A 404 -2.64 -35.12 -14.92
N ALA A 405 -2.18 -35.06 -13.67
CA ALA A 405 -2.42 -33.92 -12.77
C ALA A 405 -1.83 -32.62 -13.33
N ALA A 406 -0.61 -32.66 -13.90
CA ALA A 406 0.01 -31.51 -14.52
C ALA A 406 -0.76 -31.02 -15.76
N LEU A 407 -1.27 -31.95 -16.57
CA LEU A 407 -2.13 -31.64 -17.73
C LEU A 407 -3.50 -31.12 -17.30
N TRP A 408 -4.11 -31.70 -16.27
CA TRP A 408 -5.36 -31.23 -15.69
C TRP A 408 -5.24 -29.81 -15.16
N LEU A 409 -4.14 -29.47 -14.47
CA LEU A 409 -3.93 -28.11 -13.95
C LEU A 409 -3.93 -27.06 -15.07
N ALA A 410 -3.30 -27.37 -16.21
CA ALA A 410 -3.37 -26.54 -17.41
C ALA A 410 -4.77 -26.54 -18.04
N SER A 411 -5.41 -27.70 -18.16
CA SER A 411 -6.78 -27.84 -18.67
C SER A 411 -7.78 -26.98 -17.89
N ARG A 412 -7.80 -27.10 -16.56
CA ARG A 412 -8.67 -26.34 -15.65
C ARG A 412 -8.48 -24.84 -15.79
N ASN A 413 -7.24 -24.36 -15.85
CA ASN A 413 -6.97 -22.93 -15.91
C ASN A 413 -7.15 -22.32 -17.30
N THR A 414 -7.06 -23.12 -18.36
CA THR A 414 -7.26 -22.69 -19.75
C THR A 414 -8.70 -22.88 -20.24
N ALA A 415 -9.54 -23.58 -19.46
CA ALA A 415 -10.97 -23.71 -19.68
C ALA A 415 -11.72 -22.42 -19.32
N VAL A 416 -11.46 -21.37 -20.11
CA VAL A 416 -12.03 -20.03 -19.99
C VAL A 416 -13.15 -19.81 -21.00
N ASP A 417 -13.97 -18.78 -20.78
CA ASP A 417 -15.09 -18.42 -21.64
C ASP A 417 -14.63 -17.70 -22.92
N SER A 418 -13.98 -18.45 -23.81
CA SER A 418 -13.53 -17.99 -25.13
C SER A 418 -13.39 -19.16 -26.10
N GLU A 419 -14.09 -19.10 -27.23
CA GLU A 419 -14.02 -20.14 -28.27
C GLU A 419 -12.63 -20.30 -28.88
N ASP A 420 -11.87 -19.21 -28.99
CA ASP A 420 -10.50 -19.27 -29.48
C ASP A 420 -9.55 -19.94 -28.49
N MET A 421 -9.71 -19.66 -27.18
CA MET A 421 -8.92 -20.35 -26.16
C MET A 421 -9.27 -21.85 -26.12
N LYS A 422 -10.56 -22.20 -26.22
CA LYS A 422 -10.99 -23.61 -26.31
C LYS A 422 -10.34 -24.32 -27.49
N LYS A 423 -10.23 -23.69 -28.67
CA LYS A 423 -9.56 -24.28 -29.83
C LYS A 423 -8.06 -24.48 -29.59
N VAL A 424 -7.38 -23.47 -29.04
CA VAL A 424 -5.92 -23.49 -28.81
C VAL A 424 -5.53 -24.54 -27.77
N PHE A 425 -6.29 -24.65 -26.67
CA PHE A 425 -6.02 -25.57 -25.56
C PHE A 425 -6.77 -26.91 -25.66
N GLN A 426 -7.49 -27.16 -26.75
CA GLN A 426 -8.22 -28.41 -26.95
C GLN A 426 -7.36 -29.67 -26.73
N PRO A 427 -6.08 -29.75 -27.14
CA PRO A 427 -5.30 -30.96 -26.92
C PRO A 427 -5.14 -31.34 -25.45
N VAL A 428 -4.84 -30.37 -24.57
CA VAL A 428 -4.67 -30.63 -23.13
C VAL A 428 -6.03 -30.90 -22.47
N GLN A 429 -7.07 -30.18 -22.88
CA GLN A 429 -8.44 -30.37 -22.38
C GLN A 429 -9.07 -31.69 -22.84
N TYR A 430 -8.67 -32.21 -24.00
CA TYR A 430 -9.11 -33.51 -24.48
C TYR A 430 -8.48 -34.65 -23.69
N VAL A 431 -7.16 -34.57 -23.42
CA VAL A 431 -6.45 -35.61 -22.65
C VAL A 431 -7.00 -35.70 -21.23
N VAL A 432 -7.15 -34.55 -20.54
CA VAL A 432 -7.76 -34.50 -19.22
C VAL A 432 -8.76 -33.34 -19.18
N PRO A 433 -10.08 -33.64 -19.21
CA PRO A 433 -11.10 -32.61 -19.13
C PRO A 433 -10.98 -31.75 -17.87
N PRO A 434 -11.32 -30.45 -17.93
CA PRO A 434 -11.15 -29.53 -16.80
C PRO A 434 -12.00 -29.92 -15.57
N GLU A 435 -13.12 -30.62 -15.79
CA GLU A 435 -14.02 -31.17 -14.76
C GLU A 435 -13.47 -32.39 -14.01
N SER A 436 -12.33 -32.96 -14.44
CA SER A 436 -11.72 -34.15 -13.85
C SER A 436 -11.00 -33.85 -12.52
N GLU A 437 -11.69 -33.33 -11.51
CA GLU A 437 -11.08 -32.90 -10.24
C GLU A 437 -10.61 -34.07 -9.36
N ASP A 438 -11.47 -35.08 -9.15
CA ASP A 438 -11.19 -36.23 -8.26
C ASP A 438 -10.59 -37.43 -9.00
N ARG A 439 -10.71 -37.47 -10.33
CA ARG A 439 -10.30 -38.60 -11.16
C ARG A 439 -9.79 -38.13 -12.51
N TYR A 440 -8.47 -38.18 -12.70
CA TYR A 440 -7.83 -37.78 -13.96
C TYR A 440 -7.98 -38.81 -15.10
N ILE A 441 -8.21 -40.09 -14.76
CA ILE A 441 -8.37 -41.16 -15.76
C ILE A 441 -9.82 -41.22 -16.22
N GLY A 442 -10.05 -40.85 -17.48
CA GLY A 442 -11.36 -40.84 -18.13
C GLY A 442 -11.31 -41.48 -19.52
N ASP A 443 -12.42 -41.42 -20.25
CA ASP A 443 -12.57 -42.12 -21.53
C ASP A 443 -11.47 -41.74 -22.53
N SER A 444 -11.16 -40.44 -22.65
CA SER A 444 -10.17 -39.90 -23.59
C SER A 444 -8.74 -40.41 -23.39
N ASN A 445 -8.35 -40.77 -22.16
CA ASN A 445 -6.98 -41.20 -21.83
C ASN A 445 -6.88 -42.64 -21.31
N SER A 446 -8.00 -43.33 -21.17
CA SER A 446 -8.08 -44.70 -20.65
C SER A 446 -7.17 -45.68 -21.40
N ALA A 447 -7.20 -45.66 -22.74
CA ALA A 447 -6.35 -46.51 -23.58
C ALA A 447 -4.85 -46.22 -23.37
N TYR A 448 -4.48 -44.95 -23.26
CA TYR A 448 -3.09 -44.55 -22.96
C TYR A 448 -2.64 -45.07 -21.60
N MET A 449 -3.49 -44.93 -20.57
CA MET A 449 -3.18 -45.41 -19.22
C MET A 449 -3.06 -46.93 -19.16
N GLN A 450 -3.91 -47.67 -19.89
CA GLN A 450 -3.79 -49.13 -20.02
C GLN A 450 -2.48 -49.53 -20.71
N ALA A 451 -2.08 -48.81 -21.76
CA ALA A 451 -0.81 -49.07 -22.45
C ALA A 451 0.41 -48.77 -21.56
N LEU A 452 0.37 -47.71 -20.75
CA LEU A 452 1.40 -47.43 -19.74
C LEU A 452 1.48 -48.53 -18.67
N LEU A 453 0.33 -49.03 -18.21
CA LEU A 453 0.29 -50.12 -17.23
C LEU A 453 0.89 -51.42 -17.81
N ALA A 454 0.60 -51.74 -19.06
CA ALA A 454 1.20 -52.89 -19.74
C ALA A 454 2.72 -52.75 -19.89
N LEU A 455 3.20 -51.54 -20.23
CA LEU A 455 4.63 -51.23 -20.28
C LEU A 455 5.28 -51.35 -18.89
N GLN A 456 4.63 -50.82 -17.85
CA GLN A 456 5.08 -50.93 -16.47
C GLN A 456 5.26 -52.39 -16.06
N SER A 457 4.27 -53.25 -16.34
CA SER A 457 4.34 -54.69 -16.00
C SER A 457 5.50 -55.39 -16.72
N ALA A 458 5.74 -55.08 -18.00
CA ALA A 458 6.88 -55.63 -18.74
C ALA A 458 8.23 -55.19 -18.16
N VAL A 459 8.34 -53.92 -17.76
CA VAL A 459 9.57 -53.38 -17.12
C VAL A 459 9.79 -54.00 -15.75
N GLU A 460 8.73 -54.23 -14.97
CA GLU A 460 8.81 -54.86 -13.65
C GLU A 460 9.26 -56.33 -13.75
N GLN A 461 8.71 -57.09 -14.70
CA GLN A 461 9.16 -58.46 -14.98
C GLN A 461 10.64 -58.50 -15.35
N ALA A 462 11.11 -57.58 -16.20
CA ALA A 462 12.52 -57.46 -16.55
C ALA A 462 13.41 -57.08 -15.36
N ALA A 463 12.93 -56.24 -14.45
CA ALA A 463 13.66 -55.87 -13.24
C ALA A 463 13.89 -57.07 -12.32
N GLY A 464 12.89 -57.96 -12.21
CA GLY A 464 12.96 -59.21 -11.42
C GLY A 464 13.71 -60.37 -12.08
N ALA A 465 13.98 -60.30 -13.39
CA ALA A 465 14.49 -61.44 -14.19
C ALA A 465 15.99 -61.79 -14.01
N GLY A 466 16.76 -61.02 -13.24
CA GLY A 466 18.19 -61.32 -12.99
C GLY A 466 19.04 -61.39 -14.26
N GLU A 467 19.57 -62.57 -14.59
CA GLU A 467 20.40 -62.82 -15.80
C GLU A 467 19.57 -63.09 -17.07
N ASN A 468 18.27 -63.38 -16.97
CA ASN A 468 17.38 -63.65 -18.12
C ASN A 468 16.76 -62.39 -18.74
N ARG A 469 17.40 -61.23 -18.56
CA ARG A 469 16.87 -59.90 -18.97
C ARG A 469 16.66 -59.76 -20.47
N ASP A 470 17.49 -60.42 -21.28
CA ASP A 470 17.45 -60.32 -22.75
C ASP A 470 16.08 -60.72 -23.35
N ALA A 471 15.40 -61.72 -22.77
CA ALA A 471 14.07 -62.15 -23.21
C ALA A 471 13.00 -61.08 -22.98
N PHE A 472 13.15 -60.27 -21.93
CA PHE A 472 12.19 -59.22 -21.56
C PHE A 472 12.43 -57.90 -22.31
N VAL A 473 13.60 -57.69 -22.92
CA VAL A 473 13.88 -56.50 -23.76
C VAL A 473 12.96 -56.47 -24.98
N ALA A 474 12.73 -57.61 -25.62
CA ALA A 474 11.79 -57.69 -26.76
C ALA A 474 10.36 -57.34 -26.35
N GLN A 475 9.92 -57.81 -25.18
CA GLN A 475 8.61 -57.50 -24.63
C GLN A 475 8.45 -56.02 -24.28
N ILE A 476 9.45 -55.40 -23.63
CA ILE A 476 9.44 -53.96 -23.34
C ILE A 476 9.36 -53.14 -24.62
N ASN A 477 10.16 -53.47 -25.65
CA ASN A 477 10.12 -52.77 -26.93
C ASN A 477 8.76 -52.93 -27.63
N ALA A 478 8.14 -54.11 -27.58
CA ALA A 478 6.81 -54.33 -28.14
C ALA A 478 5.74 -53.50 -27.42
N GLN A 479 5.73 -53.51 -26.08
CA GLN A 479 4.79 -52.70 -25.29
C GLN A 479 5.02 -51.19 -25.49
N ALA A 480 6.26 -50.76 -25.58
CA ALA A 480 6.59 -49.35 -25.86
C ALA A 480 6.16 -48.92 -27.27
N ALA A 481 6.34 -49.79 -28.27
CA ALA A 481 5.85 -49.54 -29.63
C ALA A 481 4.31 -49.38 -29.64
N GLN A 482 3.60 -50.29 -28.96
CA GLN A 482 2.15 -50.24 -28.83
C GLN A 482 1.70 -48.96 -28.10
N ALA A 483 2.32 -48.62 -26.96
CA ALA A 483 1.99 -47.43 -26.20
C ALA A 483 2.21 -46.13 -27.00
N LYS A 484 3.24 -46.07 -27.85
CA LYS A 484 3.44 -44.94 -28.79
C LYS A 484 2.34 -44.87 -29.85
N VAL A 485 1.91 -46.01 -30.40
CA VAL A 485 0.78 -46.05 -31.35
C VAL A 485 -0.48 -45.53 -30.67
N THR A 486 -0.80 -45.98 -29.46
CA THR A 486 -1.95 -45.50 -28.68
C THR A 486 -1.85 -44.01 -28.38
N THR A 487 -0.66 -43.50 -28.03
CA THR A 487 -0.45 -42.07 -27.79
C THR A 487 -0.68 -41.24 -29.06
N ARG A 488 -0.25 -41.74 -30.21
CA ARG A 488 -0.49 -41.10 -31.52
C ARG A 488 -1.96 -41.16 -31.93
N GLN A 489 -2.65 -42.27 -31.68
CA GLN A 489 -4.09 -42.39 -31.91
C GLN A 489 -4.88 -41.40 -31.05
N LEU A 490 -4.50 -41.24 -29.78
CA LEU A 490 -5.06 -40.19 -28.92
C LEU A 490 -4.85 -38.82 -29.57
N ALA A 491 -3.63 -38.52 -30.02
CA ALA A 491 -3.29 -37.26 -30.65
C ALA A 491 -4.00 -37.01 -32.01
N GLN A 492 -4.55 -38.03 -32.68
CA GLN A 492 -5.38 -37.84 -33.87
C GLN A 492 -6.67 -37.06 -33.58
N ASN A 493 -7.11 -37.02 -32.32
CA ASN A 493 -8.25 -36.23 -31.87
C ASN A 493 -7.88 -34.77 -31.54
N PHE A 494 -6.60 -34.40 -31.65
CA PHE A 494 -6.16 -33.04 -31.43
C PHE A 494 -6.52 -32.17 -32.64
N ARG A 495 -7.15 -31.03 -32.37
CA ARG A 495 -7.42 -30.03 -33.41
C ARG A 495 -6.10 -29.48 -33.96
N VAL A 496 -6.11 -29.17 -35.25
CA VAL A 496 -4.96 -28.55 -35.91
C VAL A 496 -4.75 -27.15 -35.33
N ASP A 497 -3.67 -26.98 -34.56
CA ASP A 497 -3.20 -25.67 -34.08
C ASP A 497 -2.48 -24.97 -35.24
N PRO A 498 -2.95 -23.80 -35.74
CA PRO A 498 -2.30 -23.08 -36.83
C PRO A 498 -0.85 -22.66 -36.50
N GLN A 499 -0.51 -22.53 -35.22
CA GLN A 499 0.84 -22.22 -34.74
C GLN A 499 1.61 -23.48 -34.29
N ALA A 500 0.94 -24.64 -34.26
CA ALA A 500 1.46 -25.98 -34.01
C ALA A 500 2.32 -26.16 -32.73
N ARG A 501 1.95 -25.55 -31.59
CA ARG A 501 2.79 -25.61 -30.37
C ARG A 501 2.24 -26.48 -29.26
N ILE A 502 0.92 -26.54 -29.05
CA ILE A 502 0.36 -27.24 -27.88
C ILE A 502 0.18 -28.73 -28.13
N GLY A 503 -0.50 -29.12 -29.21
CA GLY A 503 -0.75 -30.53 -29.53
C GLY A 503 0.53 -31.38 -29.57
N PRO A 504 1.56 -30.99 -30.33
CA PRO A 504 2.85 -31.70 -30.35
C PRO A 504 3.53 -31.73 -28.98
N THR A 505 3.48 -30.65 -28.19
CA THR A 505 4.06 -30.64 -26.84
C THR A 505 3.34 -31.61 -25.91
N VAL A 506 2.01 -31.63 -25.93
CA VAL A 506 1.20 -32.57 -25.12
C VAL A 506 1.47 -34.01 -25.55
N GLN A 507 1.50 -34.30 -26.85
CA GLN A 507 1.86 -35.63 -27.35
C GLN A 507 3.26 -36.04 -26.88
N GLN A 508 4.26 -35.16 -27.02
CA GLN A 508 5.62 -35.43 -26.57
C GLN A 508 5.68 -35.68 -25.06
N LEU A 509 4.94 -34.94 -24.25
CA LEU A 509 4.84 -35.18 -22.80
C LEU A 509 4.30 -36.58 -22.49
N LEU A 510 3.26 -37.03 -23.20
CA LEU A 510 2.68 -38.37 -23.07
C LEU A 510 3.62 -39.47 -23.59
N GLU A 511 4.43 -39.19 -24.61
CA GLU A 511 5.40 -40.15 -25.14
C GLU A 511 6.65 -40.29 -24.26
N ARG A 512 7.01 -39.29 -23.45
CA ARG A 512 8.26 -39.29 -22.64
C ARG A 512 8.41 -40.49 -21.70
N PRO A 513 7.40 -40.90 -20.91
CA PRO A 513 7.51 -42.11 -20.08
C PRO A 513 7.87 -43.36 -20.88
N ILE A 514 7.38 -43.44 -22.12
CA ILE A 514 7.57 -44.58 -23.02
C ILE A 514 8.96 -44.52 -23.65
N VAL A 515 9.33 -43.37 -24.21
CA VAL A 515 10.64 -43.15 -24.86
C VAL A 515 11.79 -43.34 -23.86
N TYR A 516 11.61 -42.94 -22.60
CA TYR A 516 12.62 -43.16 -21.57
C TYR A 516 12.77 -44.64 -21.18
N ALA A 517 11.69 -45.43 -21.21
CA ALA A 517 11.78 -46.88 -21.01
C ALA A 517 12.52 -47.56 -22.17
N GLU A 518 12.22 -47.18 -23.41
CA GLU A 518 12.95 -47.70 -24.59
C GLU A 518 14.43 -47.33 -24.57
N ALA A 519 14.75 -46.06 -24.24
CA ALA A 519 16.13 -45.60 -24.15
C ALA A 519 16.92 -46.38 -23.09
N LEU A 520 16.27 -46.71 -21.97
CA LEU A 520 16.86 -47.51 -20.91
C LEU A 520 17.24 -48.92 -21.40
N VAL A 521 16.33 -49.63 -22.07
CA VAL A 521 16.64 -50.99 -22.57
C VAL A 521 17.59 -51.00 -23.76
N ARG A 522 17.59 -49.97 -24.61
CA ARG A 522 18.61 -49.82 -25.68
C ARG A 522 20.01 -49.65 -25.13
N ALA A 523 20.16 -48.94 -24.02
CA ALA A 523 21.45 -48.75 -23.36
C ALA A 523 21.98 -50.04 -22.70
N LEU A 524 21.09 -50.96 -22.31
CA LEU A 524 21.47 -52.25 -21.71
C LEU A 524 22.19 -53.16 -22.72
N GLY A 525 21.78 -53.18 -23.99
CA GLY A 525 22.38 -54.06 -25.02
C GLY A 525 23.91 -53.93 -25.14
N PRO A 526 24.45 -52.72 -25.45
CA PRO A 526 25.90 -52.52 -25.54
C PRO A 526 26.64 -52.67 -24.21
N ALA A 527 26.02 -52.26 -23.09
CA ALA A 527 26.63 -52.37 -21.77
C ALA A 527 26.79 -53.83 -21.34
N GLU A 528 25.79 -54.67 -21.63
CA GLU A 528 25.78 -56.09 -21.34
C GLU A 528 26.69 -56.88 -22.29
N LEU A 529 26.71 -56.56 -23.60
CA LEU A 529 27.69 -57.10 -24.54
C LEU A 529 29.14 -56.80 -24.11
N ASN A 530 29.41 -55.57 -23.65
CA ASN A 530 30.73 -55.20 -23.12
C ASN A 530 31.06 -55.88 -21.79
N ALA A 531 30.07 -56.20 -20.96
CA ALA A 531 30.25 -56.96 -19.73
C ALA A 531 30.53 -58.45 -20.01
N LYS A 532 29.72 -59.08 -20.88
CA LYS A 532 29.91 -60.47 -21.35
C LYS A 532 31.24 -60.61 -22.09
N GLY A 533 31.63 -59.65 -22.92
CA GLY A 533 32.94 -59.61 -23.57
C GLY A 533 34.11 -59.51 -22.58
N ARG A 534 33.98 -58.71 -21.51
CA ARG A 534 34.99 -58.67 -20.43
C ARG A 534 35.10 -60.00 -19.68
N ALA A 535 33.97 -60.66 -19.40
CA ALA A 535 33.95 -61.97 -18.76
C ALA A 535 34.60 -63.05 -19.64
N LEU A 536 34.28 -63.07 -20.94
CA LEU A 536 34.92 -63.96 -21.92
C LEU A 536 36.43 -63.71 -21.99
N CYS A 537 36.86 -62.44 -22.07
CA CYS A 537 38.29 -62.09 -22.05
C CYS A 537 38.99 -62.55 -20.76
N ALA A 538 38.32 -62.50 -19.62
CA ALA A 538 38.88 -63.00 -18.35
C ALA A 538 39.02 -64.53 -18.35
N GLN A 539 37.99 -65.26 -18.81
CA GLN A 539 38.04 -66.72 -18.95
C GLN A 539 39.09 -67.16 -19.98
N PHE A 540 39.14 -66.48 -21.14
CA PHE A 540 40.14 -66.74 -22.17
C PHE A 540 41.56 -66.50 -21.67
N ARG A 541 41.82 -65.41 -20.93
CA ARG A 541 43.13 -65.19 -20.28
C ARG A 541 43.49 -66.27 -19.27
N ALA A 542 42.52 -66.81 -18.54
CA ALA A 542 42.75 -67.90 -17.61
C ALA A 542 43.09 -69.22 -18.35
N LEU A 543 42.47 -69.45 -19.51
CA LEU A 543 42.70 -70.62 -20.36
C LEU A 543 44.07 -70.54 -21.08
N MET A 544 44.42 -69.36 -21.59
CA MET A 544 45.73 -69.05 -22.18
C MET A 544 46.89 -69.14 -21.17
N ARG A 545 46.61 -69.27 -19.87
CA ARG A 545 47.62 -69.54 -18.84
C ARG A 545 47.92 -71.03 -18.63
N LYS A 546 47.19 -71.94 -19.30
CA LYS A 546 47.39 -73.40 -19.20
C LYS A 546 48.10 -73.96 -20.44
N TYR A 547 48.83 -75.05 -20.26
CA TYR A 547 49.52 -75.76 -21.35
C TYR A 547 48.49 -76.31 -22.38
N PRO A 548 48.73 -76.25 -23.71
CA PRO A 548 49.96 -75.85 -24.41
C PRO A 548 50.03 -74.35 -24.79
N PHE A 549 49.10 -73.51 -24.32
CA PHE A 549 49.02 -72.09 -24.73
C PHE A 549 50.02 -71.16 -24.01
N ARG A 550 50.63 -71.64 -22.92
CA ARG A 550 51.88 -71.14 -22.35
C ARG A 550 52.87 -72.32 -22.31
N PRO A 551 53.78 -72.43 -23.28
CA PRO A 551 54.78 -73.50 -23.31
C PRO A 551 55.76 -73.40 -22.15
#